data_AF-A0A2V6VXL0-F1
#
_entry.id   AF-A0A2V6VXL0-F1
#
_cell.length_a   1.000
_cell.length_b   1.000
_cell.length_c   1.000
_cell.angle_alpha   90.00
_cell.angle_beta   90.00
_cell.angle_gamma   90.00
#
_symmetry.space_group_name_H-M   'P 1'
#
loop_
_entity.id
_entity.type
_entity.pdbx_description
1 polymer ?
#
loop_
_entity_poly.entity_id
_entity_poly.type
_entity_poly.pdbx_seq_one_letter_code
_entity_poly.pdbx_strand_id
1 'polypeptide(L)'
;MRNAGGQPTGPFDVGIYLSSDGVYDAGDQLLGTRRVTMDLAAGAASTAVTSVTLPNTLTAGSYFLIVRADITGAPPGEISEANEGNNTRAIALRVVRPDLLVQSVTVTSSVAATPSAVAPGLPITVRTTIKNQAVAGGTAAPTVLRLYLSSDATLDGGDTQLGDDIPVPAIAGGGVVTVSRIVPIPDTTLLGPYYVIAQVNATNTTLEADSPAQGNDVKATLTPLIVGPDLMVSAATPSPRTTAAGTTVAVTNTVRNAGGQATGAFDIGIYVSSSNVYDGGAQLLATRRVTAGLAPGAVSTAITSVTLPDTLTAGPYFVIVRADSAGEIGEANESNNTLAAALSVVRADLLVQSVTATSSVPATPKAVAPGLPVTLATTIKNQAAAAGPAPPAVLRLYLSTDAVLDGSDVTRVTWTSAPSPASFRR
;
A
#
# COMPACT_ATOMS: atom_id res chain seq x y z
N MET A 1 61.16 21.10 -0.28
CA MET A 1 62.43 20.39 0.02
C MET A 1 63.39 21.39 0.62
N ARG A 2 64.20 21.02 1.61
CA ARG A 2 65.24 21.89 2.17
C ARG A 2 66.56 21.14 2.11
N ASN A 3 67.59 21.77 1.59
CA ASN A 3 68.95 21.25 1.69
C ASN A 3 69.44 21.42 3.13
N ALA A 4 69.56 20.32 3.88
CA ALA A 4 70.09 20.32 5.24
C ALA A 4 71.61 20.07 5.28
N GLY A 5 72.23 19.81 4.14
CA GLY A 5 73.66 19.59 3.99
C GLY A 5 74.47 20.89 3.90
N GLY A 6 75.80 20.74 3.94
CA GLY A 6 76.75 21.85 3.91
C GLY A 6 77.19 22.30 2.52
N GLN A 7 76.70 21.66 1.45
CA GLN A 7 77.08 21.94 0.06
C GLN A 7 75.84 22.10 -0.84
N PRO A 8 75.93 22.83 -1.96
CA PRO A 8 74.88 22.85 -2.98
C PRO A 8 74.60 21.43 -3.53
N THR A 9 73.34 21.15 -3.84
CA THR A 9 72.84 19.80 -4.22
C THR A 9 72.97 19.47 -5.70
N GLY A 10 73.05 20.45 -6.61
CA GLY A 10 72.76 20.20 -8.02
C GLY A 10 71.26 20.05 -8.30
N PRO A 11 70.86 19.87 -9.57
CA PRO A 11 69.47 19.57 -9.92
C PRO A 11 69.11 18.11 -9.58
N PHE A 12 67.87 17.88 -9.14
CA PHE A 12 67.37 16.54 -8.80
C PHE A 12 65.85 16.39 -9.02
N ASP A 13 65.37 15.16 -9.14
CA ASP A 13 63.96 14.83 -9.28
C ASP A 13 63.30 14.47 -7.96
N VAL A 14 62.07 14.93 -7.81
CA VAL A 14 61.19 14.62 -6.68
C VAL A 14 60.05 13.75 -7.20
N GLY A 15 59.83 12.61 -6.56
CA GLY A 15 58.69 11.74 -6.82
C GLY A 15 57.57 11.94 -5.81
N ILE A 16 56.32 11.85 -6.27
CA ILE A 16 55.12 11.84 -5.44
C ILE A 16 54.46 10.49 -5.63
N TYR A 17 54.36 9.71 -4.56
CA TYR A 17 53.85 8.34 -4.57
C TYR A 17 52.59 8.22 -3.73
N LEU A 18 51.68 7.34 -4.13
CA LEU A 18 50.55 6.89 -3.34
C LEU A 18 50.94 5.62 -2.59
N SER A 19 50.67 5.60 -1.30
CA SER A 19 51.02 4.52 -0.38
C SER A 19 49.83 4.10 0.48
N SER A 20 49.79 2.83 0.87
CA SER A 20 48.79 2.30 1.82
C SER A 20 49.20 2.44 3.28
N ASP A 21 50.50 2.55 3.59
CA ASP A 21 51.03 2.51 4.96
C ASP A 21 51.92 3.72 5.33
N GLY A 22 52.30 4.53 4.35
CA GLY A 22 53.13 5.72 4.55
C GLY A 22 54.63 5.44 4.63
N VAL A 23 55.06 4.21 4.36
CA VAL A 23 56.46 3.81 4.25
C VAL A 23 56.80 3.65 2.78
N TYR A 24 57.94 4.21 2.34
CA TYR A 24 58.32 4.09 0.94
C TYR A 24 58.81 2.67 0.62
N ASP A 25 58.11 1.95 -0.26
CA ASP A 25 58.52 0.63 -0.75
C ASP A 25 58.05 0.35 -2.20
N ALA A 26 58.24 -0.89 -2.66
CA ALA A 26 57.90 -1.31 -4.02
C ALA A 26 56.38 -1.39 -4.31
N GLY A 27 55.55 -1.36 -3.27
CA GLY A 27 54.09 -1.32 -3.36
C GLY A 27 53.52 0.08 -3.63
N ASP A 28 54.33 1.13 -3.52
CA ASP A 28 53.87 2.50 -3.73
C ASP A 28 53.78 2.88 -5.21
N GLN A 29 52.66 3.51 -5.58
CA GLN A 29 52.42 3.93 -6.95
C GLN A 29 52.93 5.35 -7.19
N LEU A 30 53.87 5.54 -8.11
CA LEU A 30 54.29 6.87 -8.57
C LEU A 30 53.11 7.59 -9.26
N LEU A 31 52.73 8.75 -8.73
CA LEU A 31 51.66 9.60 -9.27
C LEU A 31 52.19 10.72 -10.16
N GLY A 32 53.42 11.15 -9.93
CA GLY A 32 54.04 12.23 -10.71
C GLY A 32 55.43 12.59 -10.20
N THR A 33 56.17 13.33 -11.03
CA THR A 33 57.52 13.80 -10.73
C THR A 33 57.63 15.31 -10.88
N ARG A 34 58.62 15.90 -10.20
CA ARG A 34 59.00 17.30 -10.35
C ARG A 34 60.51 17.44 -10.32
N ARG A 35 61.07 18.05 -11.36
CA ARG A 35 62.49 18.44 -11.40
C ARG A 35 62.75 19.71 -10.59
N VAL A 36 63.76 19.69 -9.73
CA VAL A 36 64.41 20.88 -9.18
C VAL A 36 65.56 21.23 -10.13
N THR A 37 65.45 22.36 -10.82
CA THR A 37 66.33 22.71 -11.95
C THR A 37 67.54 23.55 -11.58
N MET A 38 67.55 24.15 -10.40
CA MET A 38 68.62 25.03 -9.91
C MET A 38 69.29 24.40 -8.69
N ASP A 39 70.59 24.67 -8.53
CA ASP A 39 71.36 24.28 -7.36
C ASP A 39 70.70 24.81 -6.08
N LEU A 40 70.31 23.91 -5.18
CA LEU A 40 69.79 24.31 -3.89
C LEU A 40 70.97 24.48 -2.92
N ALA A 41 71.36 25.72 -2.65
CA ALA A 41 72.42 26.06 -1.71
C ALA A 41 72.17 25.50 -0.29
N ALA A 42 73.22 25.38 0.51
CA ALA A 42 73.13 24.90 1.89
C ALA A 42 72.10 25.69 2.70
N GLY A 43 71.16 25.00 3.35
CA GLY A 43 70.06 25.60 4.13
C GLY A 43 68.90 26.18 3.31
N ALA A 44 69.04 26.29 1.99
CA ALA A 44 67.99 26.81 1.11
C ALA A 44 66.85 25.80 0.94
N ALA A 45 65.66 26.31 0.61
CA ALA A 45 64.48 25.51 0.37
C ALA A 45 63.88 25.77 -1.02
N SER A 46 63.46 24.69 -1.68
CA SER A 46 62.67 24.72 -2.91
C SER A 46 61.21 24.43 -2.57
N THR A 47 60.33 25.37 -2.94
CA THR A 47 58.88 25.30 -2.77
C THR A 47 58.19 25.34 -4.12
N ALA A 48 57.32 24.39 -4.39
CA ALA A 48 56.51 24.34 -5.60
C ALA A 48 55.19 23.61 -5.34
N VAL A 49 54.17 23.94 -6.13
CA VAL A 49 52.91 23.20 -6.20
C VAL A 49 53.04 22.17 -7.32
N THR A 50 52.74 20.91 -7.01
CA THR A 50 52.72 19.81 -7.99
C THR A 50 51.36 19.15 -7.93
N SER A 51 50.59 19.24 -9.00
CA SER A 51 49.29 18.59 -9.12
C SER A 51 49.50 17.12 -9.49
N VAL A 52 48.83 16.23 -8.77
CA VAL A 52 48.78 14.79 -9.07
C VAL A 52 47.33 14.33 -9.10
N THR A 53 47.05 13.30 -9.89
CA THR A 53 45.72 12.68 -9.98
C THR A 53 45.77 11.32 -9.31
N LEU A 54 44.84 11.09 -8.38
CA LEU A 54 44.69 9.78 -7.76
C LEU A 54 44.03 8.80 -8.74
N PRO A 55 44.42 7.52 -8.77
CA PRO A 55 43.73 6.51 -9.55
C PRO A 55 42.23 6.46 -9.21
N ASN A 56 41.38 6.43 -10.23
CA ASN A 56 39.92 6.35 -10.05
C ASN A 56 39.44 4.98 -9.52
N THR A 57 40.33 3.99 -9.47
CA THR A 57 40.09 2.62 -8.96
C THR A 57 40.30 2.48 -7.45
N LEU A 58 40.83 3.49 -6.74
CA LEU A 58 41.08 3.43 -5.29
C LEU A 58 39.82 3.29 -4.43
N THR A 59 39.69 2.22 -3.66
CA THR A 59 38.60 2.09 -2.68
C THR A 59 38.62 3.25 -1.67
N ALA A 60 37.45 3.60 -1.13
CA ALA A 60 37.38 4.60 -0.06
C ALA A 60 38.19 4.12 1.16
N GLY A 61 39.00 5.00 1.75
CA GLY A 61 39.90 4.59 2.81
C GLY A 61 40.98 5.61 3.15
N SER A 62 41.87 5.22 4.06
CA SER A 62 43.05 6.00 4.44
C SER A 62 44.22 5.58 3.57
N TYR A 63 44.89 6.58 3.00
CA TYR A 63 46.09 6.44 2.17
C TYR A 63 47.12 7.47 2.61
N PHE A 64 48.32 7.38 2.05
CA PHE A 64 49.38 8.35 2.26
C PHE A 64 49.92 8.83 0.92
N LEU A 65 50.27 10.11 0.85
CA LEU A 65 51.12 10.64 -0.21
C LEU A 65 52.55 10.72 0.33
N ILE A 66 53.47 10.02 -0.32
CA ILE A 66 54.90 10.05 -0.01
C ILE A 66 55.57 10.98 -1.02
N VAL A 67 56.29 11.98 -0.51
CA VAL A 67 57.20 12.79 -1.31
C VAL A 67 58.61 12.28 -1.06
N ARG A 68 59.30 11.87 -2.13
CA ARG A 68 60.69 11.39 -2.07
C ARG A 68 61.60 12.31 -2.88
N ALA A 69 62.68 12.79 -2.27
CA ALA A 69 63.77 13.49 -2.96
C ALA A 69 64.63 12.49 -3.74
N ASP A 70 65.32 12.99 -4.75
CA ASP A 70 66.39 12.31 -5.44
C ASP A 70 66.01 10.89 -5.92
N ILE A 71 65.01 10.85 -6.80
CA ILE A 71 64.35 9.60 -7.19
C ILE A 71 64.95 8.92 -8.43
N THR A 72 65.98 9.49 -9.06
CA THR A 72 66.62 8.89 -10.24
C THR A 72 68.13 8.67 -10.00
N GLY A 73 68.86 8.15 -11.00
CA GLY A 73 70.28 7.81 -10.85
C GLY A 73 70.57 6.43 -10.26
N ALA A 74 71.82 5.97 -10.40
CA ALA A 74 72.29 4.75 -9.73
C ALA A 74 72.50 5.04 -8.24
N PRO A 75 72.33 4.05 -7.34
CA PRO A 75 72.51 4.27 -5.90
C PRO A 75 73.81 5.02 -5.56
N PRO A 76 73.76 6.02 -4.66
CA PRO A 76 72.67 6.30 -3.71
C PRO A 76 71.50 7.15 -4.26
N GLY A 77 71.62 7.71 -5.47
CA GLY A 77 70.68 8.64 -6.09
C GLY A 77 71.40 9.53 -7.11
N GLU A 78 70.76 10.57 -7.64
CA GLU A 78 71.42 11.61 -8.44
C GLU A 78 72.39 12.45 -7.61
N ILE A 79 72.17 12.54 -6.30
CA ILE A 79 72.97 13.32 -5.36
C ILE A 79 73.43 12.39 -4.23
N SER A 80 74.74 12.35 -3.97
CA SER A 80 75.23 11.71 -2.75
C SER A 80 75.02 12.63 -1.56
N GLU A 81 74.22 12.20 -0.59
CA GLU A 81 73.86 12.97 0.58
C GLU A 81 74.50 12.43 1.86
N ALA A 82 74.51 13.27 2.91
CA ALA A 82 75.06 12.87 4.21
C ALA A 82 74.18 11.84 4.94
N ASN A 83 72.89 11.72 4.55
CA ASN A 83 71.96 10.74 5.10
C ASN A 83 70.87 10.40 4.07
N GLU A 84 71.03 9.27 3.38
CA GLU A 84 70.08 8.81 2.37
C GLU A 84 68.71 8.37 2.94
N GLY A 85 68.61 8.22 4.26
CA GLY A 85 67.41 7.75 4.94
C GLY A 85 66.38 8.85 5.27
N ASN A 86 66.68 10.12 5.01
CA ASN A 86 65.80 11.24 5.38
C ASN A 86 65.11 11.92 4.17
N ASN A 87 65.12 11.27 3.02
CA ASN A 87 64.62 11.80 1.75
C ASN A 87 63.12 11.64 1.53
N THR A 88 62.43 10.98 2.45
CA THR A 88 61.00 10.68 2.34
C THR A 88 60.19 11.42 3.40
N ARG A 89 59.03 11.93 2.99
CA ARG A 89 58.03 12.44 3.94
C ARG A 89 56.63 12.04 3.48
N ALA A 90 55.86 11.45 4.38
CA ALA A 90 54.48 11.04 4.13
C ALA A 90 53.48 12.04 4.71
N ILE A 91 52.33 12.16 4.06
CA ILE A 91 51.15 12.85 4.59
C ILE A 91 49.92 11.95 4.42
N ALA A 92 49.12 11.82 5.47
CA ALA A 92 47.87 11.07 5.41
C ALA A 92 46.83 11.82 4.57
N LEU A 93 46.06 11.05 3.80
CA LEU A 93 44.94 11.49 2.99
C LEU A 93 43.80 10.49 3.17
N ARG A 94 42.56 10.96 3.13
CA ARG A 94 41.39 10.11 3.06
C ARG A 94 40.81 10.14 1.65
N VAL A 95 40.77 9.00 0.99
CA VAL A 95 40.04 8.80 -0.26
C VAL A 95 38.57 8.58 0.09
N VAL A 96 37.70 9.36 -0.56
CA VAL A 96 36.25 9.26 -0.42
C VAL A 96 35.66 8.94 -1.79
N ARG A 97 34.62 8.11 -1.80
CA ARG A 97 33.83 7.82 -2.99
C ARG A 97 32.42 8.40 -2.85
N PRO A 98 31.74 8.69 -3.97
CA PRO A 98 30.30 8.96 -3.93
C PRO A 98 29.54 7.77 -3.33
N ASP A 99 28.36 8.06 -2.82
CA ASP A 99 27.42 7.10 -2.25
C ASP A 99 26.02 7.60 -2.57
N LEU A 100 25.51 7.25 -3.75
CA LEU A 100 24.20 7.66 -4.22
C LEU A 100 23.11 6.87 -3.48
N LEU A 101 22.00 7.56 -3.25
CA LEU A 101 20.84 7.02 -2.58
C LEU A 101 19.61 7.56 -3.27
N VAL A 102 18.73 6.68 -3.71
CA VAL A 102 17.36 7.09 -4.08
C VAL A 102 16.59 7.33 -2.79
N GLN A 103 16.47 8.59 -2.39
CA GLN A 103 15.85 8.99 -1.13
C GLN A 103 14.32 8.86 -1.18
N SER A 104 13.69 9.19 -2.32
CA SER A 104 12.25 9.04 -2.52
C SER A 104 11.88 8.89 -3.99
N VAL A 105 10.77 8.18 -4.22
CA VAL A 105 10.09 8.06 -5.51
C VAL A 105 8.62 8.32 -5.27
N THR A 106 8.04 9.22 -6.04
CA THR A 106 6.62 9.56 -6.00
C THR A 106 6.06 9.58 -7.41
N VAL A 107 4.81 9.15 -7.55
CA VAL A 107 4.11 9.06 -8.83
C VAL A 107 2.83 9.86 -8.74
N THR A 108 2.50 10.56 -9.81
CA THR A 108 1.20 11.21 -9.98
C THR A 108 0.72 10.99 -11.40
N SER A 109 -0.47 10.44 -11.56
CA SER A 109 -1.10 10.27 -12.88
C SER A 109 -1.67 11.60 -13.38
N SER A 110 -2.00 11.64 -14.67
CA SER A 110 -2.75 12.74 -15.27
C SER A 110 -4.22 12.81 -14.83
N VAL A 111 -4.70 11.83 -14.06
CA VAL A 111 -6.10 11.69 -13.64
C VAL A 111 -6.28 12.25 -12.22
N ALA A 112 -6.64 13.54 -12.12
CA ALA A 112 -6.67 14.27 -10.85
C ALA A 112 -7.56 13.64 -9.76
N ALA A 113 -8.66 12.97 -10.12
CA ALA A 113 -9.58 12.34 -9.16
C ALA A 113 -9.02 11.05 -8.52
N THR A 114 -8.00 10.45 -9.15
CA THR A 114 -7.32 9.21 -8.74
C THR A 114 -5.83 9.35 -9.06
N PRO A 115 -5.10 10.23 -8.35
CA PRO A 115 -3.72 10.59 -8.71
C PRO A 115 -2.72 9.44 -8.59
N SER A 116 -3.10 8.36 -7.88
CA SER A 116 -2.37 7.10 -7.77
C SER A 116 -2.93 6.00 -8.66
N ALA A 117 -3.67 6.35 -9.72
CA ALA A 117 -4.20 5.40 -10.68
C ALA A 117 -4.16 5.94 -12.12
N VAL A 118 -3.96 5.08 -13.10
CA VAL A 118 -3.82 5.45 -14.52
C VAL A 118 -4.36 4.35 -15.43
N ALA A 119 -4.74 4.66 -16.67
CA ALA A 119 -5.04 3.64 -17.68
C ALA A 119 -3.75 3.21 -18.42
N PRO A 120 -3.66 1.97 -18.94
CA PRO A 120 -2.58 1.59 -19.86
C PRO A 120 -2.44 2.59 -21.01
N GLY A 121 -1.21 2.85 -21.45
CA GLY A 121 -0.89 3.82 -22.50
C GLY A 121 -0.86 5.29 -22.05
N LEU A 122 -1.40 5.64 -20.88
CA LEU A 122 -1.43 7.03 -20.41
C LEU A 122 -0.16 7.41 -19.61
N PRO A 123 0.20 8.71 -19.63
CA PRO A 123 1.39 9.18 -18.94
C PRO A 123 1.20 9.30 -17.42
N ILE A 124 2.28 9.01 -16.70
CA ILE A 124 2.48 9.35 -15.29
C ILE A 124 3.65 10.31 -15.15
N THR A 125 3.63 11.15 -14.11
CA THR A 125 4.78 11.93 -13.68
C THR A 125 5.46 11.22 -12.52
N VAL A 126 6.74 10.88 -12.69
CA VAL A 126 7.58 10.29 -11.66
C VAL A 126 8.54 11.37 -11.16
N ARG A 127 8.56 11.58 -9.85
CA ARG A 127 9.49 12.49 -9.17
C ARG A 127 10.37 11.68 -8.24
N THR A 128 11.67 11.73 -8.50
CA THR A 128 12.71 10.98 -7.79
C THR A 128 13.69 11.96 -7.13
N THR A 129 13.90 11.82 -5.83
CA THR A 129 14.93 12.57 -5.09
C THR A 129 16.12 11.66 -4.84
N ILE A 130 17.29 12.09 -5.30
CA ILE A 130 18.57 11.38 -5.20
C ILE A 130 19.47 12.20 -4.28
N LYS A 131 20.06 11.54 -3.29
CA LYS A 131 21.04 12.14 -2.38
C LYS A 131 22.38 11.46 -2.59
N ASN A 132 23.46 12.24 -2.62
CA ASN A 132 24.79 11.71 -2.41
C ASN A 132 25.10 11.76 -0.91
N GLN A 133 25.15 10.61 -0.26
CA GLN A 133 25.40 10.45 1.18
C GLN A 133 26.88 10.63 1.55
N ALA A 134 27.79 10.64 0.57
CA ALA A 134 29.20 10.86 0.82
C ALA A 134 29.48 12.22 1.47
N VAL A 135 30.57 12.29 2.21
CA VAL A 135 31.07 13.57 2.74
C VAL A 135 31.60 14.47 1.62
N ALA A 136 31.84 15.75 1.91
CA ALA A 136 32.47 16.67 0.98
C ALA A 136 33.77 16.08 0.37
N GLY A 137 33.91 16.17 -0.95
CA GLY A 137 34.98 15.54 -1.73
C GLY A 137 34.56 14.24 -2.44
N GLY A 138 33.49 13.57 -1.99
CA GLY A 138 32.93 12.38 -2.63
C GLY A 138 31.93 12.72 -3.74
N THR A 139 32.27 13.61 -4.66
CA THR A 139 31.36 14.03 -5.75
C THR A 139 31.07 12.87 -6.70
N ALA A 140 29.80 12.59 -6.95
CA ALA A 140 29.36 11.67 -7.99
C ALA A 140 29.50 12.36 -9.35
N ALA A 141 30.12 11.67 -10.31
CA ALA A 141 30.12 12.11 -11.71
C ALA A 141 28.69 12.05 -12.30
N PRO A 142 28.40 12.75 -13.41
CA PRO A 142 27.13 12.60 -14.09
C PRO A 142 26.84 11.14 -14.42
N THR A 143 25.60 10.71 -14.19
CA THR A 143 25.16 9.34 -14.39
C THR A 143 23.72 9.32 -14.94
N VAL A 144 23.07 8.17 -14.95
CA VAL A 144 21.68 8.02 -15.39
C VAL A 144 20.78 7.44 -14.31
N LEU A 145 19.53 7.85 -14.36
CA LEU A 145 18.40 7.29 -13.65
C LEU A 145 17.57 6.46 -14.63
N ARG A 146 17.22 5.24 -14.26
CA ARG A 146 16.26 4.41 -14.99
C ARG A 146 15.02 4.20 -14.14
N LEU A 147 13.86 4.22 -14.79
CA LEU A 147 12.57 3.97 -14.17
C LEU A 147 12.02 2.65 -14.67
N TYR A 148 11.36 1.91 -13.81
CA TYR A 148 10.74 0.62 -14.12
C TYR A 148 9.33 0.55 -13.55
N LEU A 149 8.49 -0.24 -14.21
CA LEU A 149 7.20 -0.69 -13.74
C LEU A 149 7.33 -2.15 -13.30
N SER A 150 6.95 -2.44 -12.06
CA SER A 150 7.11 -3.75 -11.44
C SER A 150 5.80 -4.21 -10.80
N SER A 151 5.56 -5.53 -10.75
CA SER A 151 4.48 -6.12 -9.96
C SER A 151 4.78 -6.14 -8.45
N ASP A 152 6.03 -5.91 -8.04
CA ASP A 152 6.43 -5.85 -6.64
C ASP A 152 7.42 -4.71 -6.37
N ALA A 153 7.93 -4.63 -5.15
CA ALA A 153 8.80 -3.52 -4.73
C ALA A 153 10.30 -3.80 -4.94
N THR A 154 10.65 -4.91 -5.58
CA THR A 154 12.03 -5.35 -5.80
C THR A 154 12.43 -5.23 -7.26
N LEU A 155 13.64 -4.72 -7.51
CA LEU A 155 14.16 -4.65 -8.88
C LEU A 155 14.68 -6.01 -9.34
N ASP A 156 14.08 -6.59 -10.36
CA ASP A 156 14.53 -7.84 -10.98
C ASP A 156 14.32 -7.88 -12.51
N GLY A 157 14.57 -9.05 -13.12
CA GLY A 157 14.49 -9.22 -14.57
C GLY A 157 13.07 -9.24 -15.16
N GLY A 158 12.03 -9.29 -14.31
CA GLY A 158 10.63 -9.20 -14.70
C GLY A 158 10.13 -7.76 -14.87
N ASP A 159 10.92 -6.77 -14.45
CA ASP A 159 10.51 -5.37 -14.46
C ASP A 159 10.61 -4.72 -15.83
N THR A 160 9.59 -3.94 -16.18
CA THR A 160 9.52 -3.27 -17.48
C THR A 160 10.09 -1.86 -17.37
N GLN A 161 11.16 -1.56 -18.10
CA GLN A 161 11.71 -0.20 -18.16
C GLN A 161 10.67 0.79 -18.74
N LEU A 162 10.53 1.94 -18.08
CA LEU A 162 9.66 3.04 -18.48
C LEU A 162 10.46 4.15 -19.16
N GLY A 163 10.43 4.17 -20.50
CA GLY A 163 11.12 5.18 -21.31
C GLY A 163 12.64 5.06 -21.30
N ASP A 164 13.31 6.10 -21.79
CA ASP A 164 14.78 6.14 -21.91
C ASP A 164 15.48 6.48 -20.59
N ASP A 165 16.78 6.22 -20.54
CA ASP A 165 17.66 6.64 -19.46
C ASP A 165 17.62 8.16 -19.25
N ILE A 166 17.51 8.58 -17.98
CA ILE A 166 17.31 9.96 -17.58
C ILE A 166 18.64 10.53 -17.07
N PRO A 167 19.20 11.58 -17.68
CA PRO A 167 20.45 12.17 -17.20
C PRO A 167 20.32 12.71 -15.78
N VAL A 168 21.28 12.34 -14.93
CA VAL A 168 21.46 12.88 -13.58
C VAL A 168 22.78 13.66 -13.56
N PRO A 169 22.76 14.97 -13.23
CA PRO A 169 23.98 15.77 -13.18
C PRO A 169 24.90 15.31 -12.05
N ALA A 170 26.16 15.79 -12.05
CA ALA A 170 27.07 15.54 -10.95
C ALA A 170 26.49 16.02 -9.62
N ILE A 171 26.63 15.21 -8.56
CA ILE A 171 26.09 15.51 -7.23
C ILE A 171 27.27 15.56 -6.25
N ALA A 172 27.55 16.74 -5.71
CA ALA A 172 28.56 16.90 -4.66
C ALA A 172 28.20 16.07 -3.42
N GLY A 173 29.19 15.64 -2.63
CA GLY A 173 28.96 14.93 -1.37
C GLY A 173 28.05 15.73 -0.43
N GLY A 174 26.99 15.08 0.09
CA GLY A 174 25.92 15.70 0.88
C GLY A 174 24.83 16.39 0.04
N GLY A 175 25.05 16.53 -1.27
CA GLY A 175 24.12 17.16 -2.21
C GLY A 175 22.89 16.32 -2.47
N VAL A 176 21.83 16.99 -2.95
CA VAL A 176 20.55 16.39 -3.30
C VAL A 176 20.10 16.94 -4.65
N VAL A 177 19.65 16.06 -5.53
CA VAL A 177 19.02 16.39 -6.80
C VAL A 177 17.62 15.80 -6.83
N THR A 178 16.67 16.53 -7.39
CA THR A 178 15.34 15.99 -7.67
C THR A 178 15.08 16.03 -9.17
N VAL A 179 14.71 14.88 -9.72
CA VAL A 179 14.41 14.71 -11.13
C VAL A 179 12.92 14.40 -11.28
N SER A 180 12.24 15.12 -12.16
CA SER A 180 10.84 14.87 -12.52
C SER A 180 10.77 14.48 -13.99
N ARG A 181 10.10 13.38 -14.32
CA ARG A 181 9.93 12.89 -15.69
C ARG A 181 8.51 12.42 -15.93
N ILE A 182 8.04 12.67 -17.14
CA ILE A 182 6.78 12.14 -17.63
C ILE A 182 7.11 10.90 -18.46
N VAL A 183 6.52 9.75 -18.12
CA VAL A 183 6.70 8.48 -18.81
C VAL A 183 5.34 7.82 -19.04
N PRO A 184 5.10 7.19 -20.21
CA PRO A 184 3.88 6.43 -20.45
C PRO A 184 3.91 5.09 -19.69
N ILE A 185 2.77 4.64 -19.21
CA ILE A 185 2.57 3.22 -18.93
C ILE A 185 2.42 2.50 -20.28
N PRO A 186 3.10 1.36 -20.53
CA PRO A 186 2.88 0.59 -21.74
C PRO A 186 1.39 0.25 -21.96
N ASP A 187 0.94 0.24 -23.20
CA ASP A 187 -0.44 -0.09 -23.57
C ASP A 187 -0.77 -1.58 -23.37
N THR A 188 0.26 -2.44 -23.40
CA THR A 188 0.16 -3.87 -23.12
C THR A 188 0.19 -4.22 -21.63
N THR A 189 0.32 -3.24 -20.73
CA THR A 189 0.33 -3.49 -19.28
C THR A 189 -1.00 -4.09 -18.85
N LEU A 190 -0.94 -5.26 -18.21
CA LEU A 190 -2.11 -5.91 -17.65
C LEU A 190 -2.71 -5.07 -16.52
N LEU A 191 -3.99 -5.27 -16.23
CA LEU A 191 -4.65 -4.55 -15.15
C LEU A 191 -4.11 -5.05 -13.80
N GLY A 192 -3.86 -4.14 -12.87
CA GLY A 192 -3.34 -4.51 -11.56
C GLY A 192 -2.67 -3.39 -10.78
N PRO A 193 -2.28 -3.65 -9.53
CA PRO A 193 -1.39 -2.80 -8.77
C PRO A 193 0.06 -2.99 -9.24
N TYR A 194 0.78 -1.89 -9.46
CA TYR A 194 2.19 -1.88 -9.85
C TYR A 194 3.00 -0.92 -9.00
N TYR A 195 4.27 -1.21 -8.78
CA TYR A 195 5.22 -0.27 -8.21
C TYR A 195 6.01 0.42 -9.32
N VAL A 196 6.40 1.67 -9.08
CA VAL A 196 7.41 2.34 -9.91
C VAL A 196 8.73 2.31 -9.17
N ILE A 197 9.73 1.71 -9.79
CA ILE A 197 11.07 1.57 -9.23
C ILE A 197 12.01 2.54 -9.94
N ALA A 198 12.80 3.27 -9.16
CA ALA A 198 13.86 4.13 -9.65
C ALA A 198 15.21 3.52 -9.30
N GLN A 199 16.11 3.45 -10.29
CA GLN A 199 17.50 3.05 -10.13
C GLN A 199 18.40 4.19 -10.59
N VAL A 200 19.12 4.83 -9.67
CA VAL A 200 20.22 5.74 -10.05
C VAL A 200 21.48 4.93 -10.37
N ASN A 201 22.40 5.51 -11.14
CA ASN A 201 23.62 4.84 -11.60
C ASN A 201 23.33 3.52 -12.34
N ALA A 202 22.23 3.47 -13.11
CA ALA A 202 21.75 2.24 -13.75
C ALA A 202 22.73 1.61 -14.77
N THR A 203 23.74 2.36 -15.23
CA THR A 203 24.82 1.86 -16.10
C THR A 203 26.04 1.35 -15.32
N ASN A 204 26.05 1.48 -13.99
CA ASN A 204 27.14 1.12 -13.09
C ASN A 204 28.50 1.73 -13.53
N THR A 205 28.46 2.97 -14.00
CA THR A 205 29.64 3.71 -14.50
C THR A 205 30.29 4.55 -13.42
N THR A 206 29.56 4.90 -12.35
CA THR A 206 30.11 5.57 -11.18
C THR A 206 30.49 4.53 -10.14
N LEU A 207 31.77 4.54 -9.73
CA LEU A 207 32.25 3.63 -8.68
C LEU A 207 32.01 4.24 -7.29
N GLU A 208 31.13 3.60 -6.53
CA GLU A 208 30.59 4.11 -5.26
C GLU A 208 31.23 3.46 -4.04
N ALA A 209 30.95 4.00 -2.85
CA ALA A 209 31.49 3.50 -1.59
C ALA A 209 30.96 2.09 -1.23
N ASP A 210 29.75 1.76 -1.66
CA ASP A 210 29.07 0.47 -1.44
C ASP A 210 29.11 -0.45 -2.67
N SER A 211 29.85 -0.07 -3.72
CA SER A 211 30.03 -0.88 -4.91
C SER A 211 30.72 -2.22 -4.59
N PRO A 212 30.29 -3.36 -5.19
CA PRO A 212 29.31 -3.48 -6.27
C PRO A 212 27.85 -3.63 -5.80
N ALA A 213 27.58 -3.61 -4.50
CA ALA A 213 26.27 -3.97 -3.95
C ALA A 213 25.16 -2.97 -4.31
N GLN A 214 25.48 -1.68 -4.57
CA GLN A 214 24.56 -0.62 -5.07
C GLN A 214 23.18 -0.67 -4.40
N GLY A 215 23.15 -0.98 -3.10
CA GLY A 215 21.93 -1.44 -2.43
C GLY A 215 20.94 -0.31 -2.17
N ASN A 216 21.45 0.91 -2.09
CA ASN A 216 20.71 2.15 -1.85
C ASN A 216 20.42 2.94 -3.14
N ASP A 217 20.93 2.50 -4.29
CA ASP A 217 20.68 3.11 -5.59
C ASP A 217 19.29 2.81 -6.16
N VAL A 218 18.56 1.89 -5.53
CA VAL A 218 17.26 1.42 -5.98
C VAL A 218 16.19 1.73 -4.94
N LYS A 219 15.06 2.28 -5.37
CA LYS A 219 13.88 2.42 -4.51
C LYS A 219 12.58 2.33 -5.29
N ALA A 220 11.61 1.63 -4.73
CA ALA A 220 10.23 1.60 -5.22
C ALA A 220 9.36 2.70 -4.60
N THR A 221 8.23 3.00 -5.22
CA THR A 221 7.14 3.74 -4.58
C THR A 221 6.67 3.04 -3.30
N LEU A 222 6.21 3.80 -2.30
CA LEU A 222 5.71 3.21 -1.05
C LEU A 222 4.38 2.46 -1.24
N THR A 223 3.52 2.99 -2.11
CA THR A 223 2.22 2.41 -2.44
C THR A 223 2.17 2.07 -3.93
N PRO A 224 1.41 1.03 -4.32
CA PRO A 224 1.19 0.74 -5.73
C PRO A 224 0.44 1.85 -6.46
N LEU A 225 0.79 2.03 -7.72
CA LEU A 225 0.01 2.68 -8.77
C LEU A 225 -1.03 1.66 -9.29
N ILE A 226 -2.30 2.06 -9.33
CA ILE A 226 -3.37 1.22 -9.88
C ILE A 226 -3.44 1.42 -11.39
N VAL A 227 -3.21 0.37 -12.17
CA VAL A 227 -3.32 0.40 -13.64
C VAL A 227 -4.62 -0.27 -14.05
N GLY A 228 -5.55 0.52 -14.62
CA GLY A 228 -6.86 0.05 -15.06
C GLY A 228 -8.06 0.60 -14.26
N PRO A 229 -9.26 0.08 -14.50
CA PRO A 229 -10.45 0.32 -13.68
C PRO A 229 -10.32 -0.40 -12.33
N ASP A 230 -10.99 0.11 -11.29
CA ASP A 230 -11.03 -0.52 -9.96
C ASP A 230 -12.33 -0.11 -9.27
N LEU A 231 -13.37 -0.93 -9.37
CA LEU A 231 -14.63 -0.71 -8.69
C LEU A 231 -14.49 -1.11 -7.23
N MET A 232 -15.05 -0.31 -6.33
CA MET A 232 -15.10 -0.63 -4.92
C MET A 232 -16.43 -0.21 -4.33
N VAL A 233 -16.97 -1.01 -3.42
CA VAL A 233 -18.16 -0.63 -2.68
C VAL A 233 -17.75 0.24 -1.50
N SER A 234 -17.99 1.55 -1.60
CA SER A 234 -17.60 2.52 -0.57
C SER A 234 -18.66 2.73 0.52
N ALA A 235 -19.91 2.33 0.28
CA ALA A 235 -20.96 2.32 1.30
C ALA A 235 -22.05 1.28 1.03
N ALA A 236 -22.53 0.64 2.10
CA ALA A 236 -23.69 -0.24 2.12
C ALA A 236 -24.45 0.00 3.43
N THR A 237 -25.73 0.36 3.38
CA THR A 237 -26.51 0.66 4.58
C THR A 237 -27.96 0.20 4.42
N PRO A 238 -28.36 -0.90 5.09
CA PRO A 238 -29.76 -1.31 5.16
C PRO A 238 -30.54 -0.42 6.14
N SER A 239 -31.76 -0.09 5.76
CA SER A 239 -32.74 0.63 6.58
C SER A 239 -34.14 0.03 6.39
N PRO A 240 -34.80 -0.43 7.47
CA PRO A 240 -34.29 -0.53 8.84
C PRO A 240 -33.20 -1.62 8.99
N ARG A 241 -32.40 -1.52 10.06
CA ARG A 241 -31.39 -2.55 10.41
C ARG A 241 -31.96 -3.76 11.14
N THR A 242 -33.20 -3.68 11.63
CA THR A 242 -33.93 -4.78 12.24
C THR A 242 -35.30 -4.88 11.56
N THR A 243 -35.63 -6.04 11.02
CA THR A 243 -36.85 -6.21 10.23
C THR A 243 -37.32 -7.67 10.22
N ALA A 244 -38.58 -7.90 9.82
CA ALA A 244 -39.11 -9.26 9.72
C ALA A 244 -38.76 -9.94 8.38
N ALA A 245 -38.62 -11.27 8.40
CA ALA A 245 -38.56 -12.07 7.17
C ALA A 245 -39.76 -11.77 6.24
N GLY A 246 -39.56 -11.80 4.92
CA GLY A 246 -40.60 -11.46 3.93
C GLY A 246 -40.87 -9.96 3.75
N THR A 247 -40.22 -9.08 4.52
CA THR A 247 -40.42 -7.63 4.42
C THR A 247 -39.38 -6.95 3.54
N THR A 248 -39.72 -5.76 3.05
CA THR A 248 -38.82 -4.96 2.22
C THR A 248 -37.89 -4.10 3.07
N VAL A 249 -36.61 -4.09 2.71
CA VAL A 249 -35.53 -3.27 3.28
C VAL A 249 -35.00 -2.34 2.19
N ALA A 250 -34.78 -1.07 2.52
CA ALA A 250 -34.10 -0.13 1.64
C ALA A 250 -32.60 -0.21 1.88
N VAL A 251 -31.82 -0.50 0.83
CA VAL A 251 -30.35 -0.59 0.92
C VAL A 251 -29.73 0.58 0.16
N THR A 252 -29.19 1.56 0.89
CA THR A 252 -28.34 2.60 0.29
C THR A 252 -27.00 1.97 -0.06
N ASN A 253 -26.64 1.99 -1.33
CA ASN A 253 -25.41 1.43 -1.88
C ASN A 253 -24.64 2.49 -2.66
N THR A 254 -23.32 2.53 -2.47
CA THR A 254 -22.40 3.41 -3.20
C THR A 254 -21.24 2.59 -3.74
N VAL A 255 -21.04 2.65 -5.05
CA VAL A 255 -19.86 2.10 -5.74
C VAL A 255 -19.03 3.24 -6.30
N ARG A 256 -17.71 3.18 -6.13
CA ARG A 256 -16.74 4.13 -6.67
C ARG A 256 -15.82 3.43 -7.65
N ASN A 257 -15.45 4.08 -8.75
CA ASN A 257 -14.27 3.67 -9.51
C ASN A 257 -13.03 4.38 -8.94
N ALA A 258 -12.18 3.63 -8.23
CA ALA A 258 -10.91 4.10 -7.67
C ALA A 258 -9.73 3.99 -8.64
N GLY A 259 -9.94 3.35 -9.79
CA GLY A 259 -8.95 3.14 -10.84
C GLY A 259 -8.78 4.35 -11.73
N GLY A 260 -7.77 4.31 -12.58
CA GLY A 260 -7.40 5.40 -13.49
C GLY A 260 -8.03 5.29 -14.87
N GLN A 261 -8.85 4.27 -15.10
CA GLN A 261 -9.56 4.02 -16.35
C GLN A 261 -11.06 3.96 -16.09
N ALA A 262 -11.85 4.51 -17.02
CA ALA A 262 -13.31 4.41 -16.94
C ALA A 262 -13.77 2.96 -17.13
N THR A 263 -14.86 2.57 -16.45
CA THR A 263 -15.49 1.26 -16.64
C THR A 263 -16.55 1.31 -17.73
N GLY A 264 -16.85 0.14 -18.30
CA GLY A 264 -18.11 -0.08 -19.02
C GLY A 264 -19.30 -0.13 -18.06
N ALA A 265 -20.46 -0.50 -18.61
CA ALA A 265 -21.64 -0.80 -17.80
C ALA A 265 -21.41 -2.06 -16.95
N PHE A 266 -21.93 -2.08 -15.73
CA PHE A 266 -21.77 -3.21 -14.80
C PHE A 266 -23.00 -3.34 -13.89
N ASP A 267 -23.12 -4.50 -13.24
CA ASP A 267 -24.20 -4.81 -12.30
C ASP A 267 -23.75 -4.70 -10.85
N ILE A 268 -24.61 -4.14 -10.01
CA ILE A 268 -24.46 -4.17 -8.56
C ILE A 268 -25.42 -5.21 -8.00
N GLY A 269 -24.89 -6.26 -7.38
CA GLY A 269 -25.67 -7.29 -6.71
C GLY A 269 -25.86 -6.95 -5.23
N ILE A 270 -27.07 -7.16 -4.71
CA ILE A 270 -27.39 -7.00 -3.29
C ILE A 270 -27.86 -8.35 -2.76
N TYR A 271 -27.17 -8.85 -1.74
CA TYR A 271 -27.33 -10.19 -1.20
C TYR A 271 -27.69 -10.14 0.29
N VAL A 272 -28.33 -11.19 0.79
CA VAL A 272 -28.39 -11.50 2.22
C VAL A 272 -27.50 -12.70 2.52
N SER A 273 -26.77 -12.67 3.63
CA SER A 273 -25.91 -13.77 4.07
C SER A 273 -25.90 -13.89 5.59
N SER A 274 -25.62 -15.08 6.12
CA SER A 274 -25.28 -15.29 7.53
C SER A 274 -23.81 -14.94 7.84
N SER A 275 -22.99 -14.70 6.80
CA SER A 275 -21.59 -14.32 6.88
C SER A 275 -21.40 -12.85 6.50
N ASN A 276 -20.37 -12.20 7.05
CA ASN A 276 -19.96 -10.84 6.63
C ASN A 276 -18.99 -10.86 5.45
N VAL A 277 -18.69 -12.04 4.90
CA VAL A 277 -17.89 -12.25 3.70
C VAL A 277 -18.80 -12.78 2.60
N TYR A 278 -18.61 -12.30 1.37
CA TYR A 278 -19.32 -12.86 0.22
C TYR A 278 -18.79 -14.27 -0.08
N ASP A 279 -19.69 -15.24 -0.10
CA ASP A 279 -19.41 -16.63 -0.39
C ASP A 279 -20.63 -17.27 -1.09
N GLY A 280 -20.55 -18.58 -1.38
CA GLY A 280 -21.65 -19.32 -2.03
C GLY A 280 -22.93 -19.43 -1.20
N GLY A 281 -22.91 -19.06 0.08
CA GLY A 281 -24.09 -18.99 0.95
C GLY A 281 -24.86 -17.67 0.86
N ALA A 282 -24.31 -16.65 0.18
CA ALA A 282 -24.97 -15.37 -0.02
C ALA A 282 -26.11 -15.50 -1.05
N GLN A 283 -27.34 -15.22 -0.63
CA GLN A 283 -28.52 -15.26 -1.49
C GLN A 283 -28.75 -13.89 -2.15
N LEU A 284 -28.83 -13.86 -3.48
CA LEU A 284 -29.14 -12.64 -4.24
C LEU A 284 -30.57 -12.17 -3.96
N LEU A 285 -30.73 -10.89 -3.63
CA LEU A 285 -32.03 -10.25 -3.40
C LEU A 285 -32.44 -9.33 -4.56
N ALA A 286 -31.49 -8.58 -5.12
CA ALA A 286 -31.72 -7.67 -6.23
C ALA A 286 -30.44 -7.37 -6.99
N THR A 287 -30.61 -6.98 -8.26
CA THR A 287 -29.54 -6.46 -9.11
C THR A 287 -29.90 -5.05 -9.57
N ARG A 288 -28.92 -4.15 -9.56
CA ARG A 288 -29.03 -2.77 -10.06
C ARG A 288 -27.99 -2.54 -11.16
N ARG A 289 -28.45 -2.18 -12.36
CA ARG A 289 -27.55 -1.84 -13.48
C ARG A 289 -26.99 -0.42 -13.37
N VAL A 290 -25.69 -0.26 -13.59
CA VAL A 290 -25.04 1.03 -13.86
C VAL A 290 -24.75 1.10 -15.36
N THR A 291 -25.62 1.77 -16.13
CA THR A 291 -25.62 1.70 -17.60
C THR A 291 -24.51 2.50 -18.29
N ALA A 292 -24.08 3.62 -17.70
CA ALA A 292 -23.05 4.48 -18.28
C ALA A 292 -21.62 4.11 -17.84
N GLY A 293 -21.47 3.16 -16.92
CA GLY A 293 -20.22 2.92 -16.21
C GLY A 293 -19.82 4.08 -15.30
N LEU A 294 -18.56 4.07 -14.85
CA LEU A 294 -17.99 5.08 -13.98
C LEU A 294 -16.65 5.58 -14.51
N ALA A 295 -16.53 6.89 -14.72
CA ALA A 295 -15.24 7.53 -14.94
C ALA A 295 -14.33 7.40 -13.70
N PRO A 296 -13.01 7.57 -13.83
CA PRO A 296 -12.09 7.57 -12.69
C PRO A 296 -12.53 8.52 -11.57
N GLY A 297 -12.60 8.01 -10.34
CA GLY A 297 -13.04 8.73 -9.15
C GLY A 297 -14.56 8.94 -9.04
N ALA A 298 -15.34 8.66 -10.08
CA ALA A 298 -16.79 8.82 -10.05
C ALA A 298 -17.47 7.80 -9.13
N VAL A 299 -18.65 8.17 -8.64
CA VAL A 299 -19.45 7.34 -7.72
C VAL A 299 -20.86 7.13 -8.26
N SER A 300 -21.41 5.95 -7.99
CA SER A 300 -22.81 5.60 -8.24
C SER A 300 -23.49 5.28 -6.91
N THR A 301 -24.31 6.21 -6.42
CA THR A 301 -25.09 6.06 -5.18
C THR A 301 -26.57 5.88 -5.51
N ALA A 302 -27.22 4.88 -4.92
CA ALA A 302 -28.67 4.76 -4.97
C ALA A 302 -29.24 4.03 -3.76
N ILE A 303 -30.56 4.13 -3.60
CA ILE A 303 -31.34 3.29 -2.69
C ILE A 303 -31.97 2.18 -3.52
N THR A 304 -31.73 0.93 -3.14
CA THR A 304 -32.34 -0.24 -3.77
C THR A 304 -33.19 -0.97 -2.75
N SER A 305 -34.48 -1.08 -3.04
CA SER A 305 -35.43 -1.84 -2.21
C SER A 305 -35.28 -3.34 -2.48
N VAL A 306 -35.10 -4.12 -1.43
CA VAL A 306 -34.94 -5.58 -1.49
C VAL A 306 -35.93 -6.26 -0.56
N THR A 307 -36.54 -7.35 -0.99
CA THR A 307 -37.44 -8.15 -0.12
C THR A 307 -36.65 -9.30 0.47
N LEU A 308 -36.65 -9.40 1.80
CA LEU A 308 -36.00 -10.52 2.47
C LEU A 308 -36.79 -11.82 2.21
N PRO A 309 -36.12 -12.97 2.02
CA PRO A 309 -36.80 -14.25 1.95
C PRO A 309 -37.64 -14.49 3.20
N ASP A 310 -38.87 -14.98 3.01
CA ASP A 310 -39.79 -15.33 4.09
C ASP A 310 -39.36 -16.60 4.84
N THR A 311 -38.39 -17.35 4.30
CA THR A 311 -37.77 -18.54 4.90
C THR A 311 -36.69 -18.23 5.92
N LEU A 312 -36.18 -16.99 5.99
CA LEU A 312 -35.12 -16.63 6.94
C LEU A 312 -35.59 -16.86 8.39
N THR A 313 -34.76 -17.52 9.18
CA THR A 313 -34.99 -17.66 10.63
C THR A 313 -34.65 -16.35 11.33
N ALA A 314 -35.17 -16.15 12.54
CA ALA A 314 -34.75 -15.02 13.36
C ALA A 314 -33.26 -15.14 13.71
N GLY A 315 -32.50 -14.05 13.64
CA GLY A 315 -31.07 -14.05 13.91
C GLY A 315 -30.30 -12.92 13.22
N PRO A 316 -28.97 -12.86 13.42
CA PRO A 316 -28.10 -11.91 12.73
C PRO A 316 -27.84 -12.35 11.29
N TYR A 317 -27.86 -11.37 10.39
CA TYR A 317 -27.53 -11.50 8.97
C TYR A 317 -26.71 -10.29 8.52
N PHE A 318 -26.26 -10.33 7.28
CA PHE A 318 -25.59 -9.24 6.60
C PHE A 318 -26.28 -8.98 5.27
N VAL A 319 -26.42 -7.71 4.92
CA VAL A 319 -26.64 -7.28 3.54
C VAL A 319 -25.26 -7.07 2.93
N ILE A 320 -24.95 -7.79 1.85
CA ILE A 320 -23.70 -7.65 1.10
C ILE A 320 -24.03 -6.95 -0.21
N VAL A 321 -23.34 -5.84 -0.47
CA VAL A 321 -23.35 -5.20 -1.79
C VAL A 321 -22.08 -5.64 -2.51
N ARG A 322 -22.22 -6.06 -3.77
CA ARG A 322 -21.12 -6.45 -4.65
C ARG A 322 -21.15 -5.62 -5.93
N ALA A 323 -20.10 -4.84 -6.18
CA ALA A 323 -19.87 -4.20 -7.46
C ALA A 323 -19.46 -5.25 -8.51
N ASP A 324 -19.76 -4.96 -9.77
CA ASP A 324 -19.63 -5.86 -10.92
C ASP A 324 -19.99 -7.34 -10.60
N SER A 325 -21.19 -7.55 -10.09
CA SER A 325 -21.61 -8.88 -9.61
C SER A 325 -21.60 -9.96 -10.70
N ALA A 326 -21.60 -9.57 -11.97
CA ALA A 326 -21.54 -10.46 -13.12
C ALA A 326 -20.10 -10.74 -13.62
N GLY A 327 -19.08 -10.01 -13.15
CA GLY A 327 -17.70 -10.14 -13.58
C GLY A 327 -17.47 -9.70 -15.03
N GLU A 328 -18.18 -8.63 -15.46
CA GLU A 328 -18.10 -8.10 -16.83
C GLU A 328 -16.89 -7.18 -17.03
N ILE A 329 -16.37 -6.59 -15.95
CA ILE A 329 -15.28 -5.63 -15.95
C ILE A 329 -14.04 -6.32 -15.41
N GLY A 330 -12.96 -6.34 -16.19
CA GLY A 330 -11.64 -6.66 -15.65
C GLY A 330 -11.16 -5.51 -14.79
N GLU A 331 -10.77 -5.78 -13.56
CA GLU A 331 -10.36 -4.75 -12.61
C GLU A 331 -8.92 -4.95 -12.12
N ALA A 332 -8.32 -3.85 -11.68
CA ALA A 332 -6.99 -3.89 -11.08
C ALA A 332 -7.01 -4.57 -9.69
N ASN A 333 -8.15 -4.59 -9.00
CA ASN A 333 -8.29 -5.27 -7.71
C ASN A 333 -9.68 -5.86 -7.53
N GLU A 334 -9.85 -7.15 -7.81
CA GLU A 334 -11.14 -7.83 -7.64
C GLU A 334 -11.58 -8.04 -6.17
N SER A 335 -10.70 -7.80 -5.20
CA SER A 335 -10.95 -8.14 -3.78
C SER A 335 -11.69 -7.04 -2.99
N ASN A 336 -11.77 -5.82 -3.50
CA ASN A 336 -12.45 -4.68 -2.85
C ASN A 336 -13.88 -4.46 -3.37
N ASN A 337 -14.39 -5.41 -4.17
CA ASN A 337 -15.69 -5.34 -4.82
C ASN A 337 -16.89 -5.61 -3.90
N THR A 338 -16.68 -5.93 -2.62
CA THR A 338 -17.76 -6.26 -1.69
C THR A 338 -17.71 -5.46 -0.40
N LEU A 339 -18.87 -5.07 0.11
CA LEU A 339 -19.02 -4.51 1.45
C LEU A 339 -20.26 -5.10 2.14
N ALA A 340 -20.09 -5.58 3.36
CA ALA A 340 -21.15 -6.15 4.19
C ALA A 340 -21.63 -5.16 5.26
N ALA A 341 -22.93 -5.13 5.49
CA ALA A 341 -23.57 -4.32 6.51
C ALA A 341 -24.51 -5.19 7.36
N ALA A 342 -24.46 -5.03 8.68
CA ALA A 342 -25.26 -5.84 9.61
C ALA A 342 -26.78 -5.60 9.45
N LEU A 343 -27.54 -6.69 9.54
CA LEU A 343 -28.99 -6.75 9.50
C LEU A 343 -29.48 -7.76 10.56
N SER A 344 -30.55 -7.45 11.28
CA SER A 344 -31.18 -8.37 12.22
C SER A 344 -32.55 -8.79 11.69
N VAL A 345 -32.75 -10.09 11.52
CA VAL A 345 -34.04 -10.65 11.13
C VAL A 345 -34.79 -11.08 12.38
N VAL A 346 -36.04 -10.64 12.50
CA VAL A 346 -36.95 -11.04 13.57
C VAL A 346 -38.15 -11.80 13.00
N ARG A 347 -38.81 -12.59 13.85
CA ARG A 347 -40.11 -13.19 13.54
C ARG A 347 -41.12 -12.79 14.61
N ALA A 348 -42.40 -12.98 14.30
CA ALA A 348 -43.46 -12.78 15.28
C ALA A 348 -43.26 -13.72 16.47
N ASP A 349 -43.50 -13.18 17.66
CA ASP A 349 -43.45 -13.90 18.92
C ASP A 349 -44.79 -13.69 19.62
N LEU A 350 -45.69 -14.67 19.54
CA LEU A 350 -47.07 -14.52 19.99
C LEU A 350 -47.21 -14.99 21.43
N LEU A 351 -47.60 -14.08 22.33
CA LEU A 351 -47.99 -14.40 23.70
C LEU A 351 -49.50 -14.28 23.87
N VAL A 352 -50.13 -15.31 24.43
CA VAL A 352 -51.48 -15.20 25.01
C VAL A 352 -51.37 -14.40 26.31
N GLN A 353 -51.76 -13.12 26.25
CA GLN A 353 -51.60 -12.19 27.36
C GLN A 353 -52.71 -12.36 28.41
N SER A 354 -53.93 -12.69 27.98
CA SER A 354 -55.04 -12.98 28.87
C SER A 354 -56.10 -13.87 28.23
N VAL A 355 -56.75 -14.66 29.07
CA VAL A 355 -57.98 -15.40 28.76
C VAL A 355 -58.97 -15.09 29.88
N THR A 356 -60.16 -14.62 29.51
CA THR A 356 -61.24 -14.32 30.45
C THR A 356 -62.50 -15.01 29.99
N ALA A 357 -63.24 -15.62 30.91
CA ALA A 357 -64.56 -16.18 30.65
C ALA A 357 -65.60 -15.33 31.36
N THR A 358 -66.71 -14.94 30.75
CA THR A 358 -67.86 -14.32 31.43
C THR A 358 -69.08 -15.23 31.30
N SER A 359 -69.83 -15.31 32.40
CA SER A 359 -71.09 -16.05 32.51
C SER A 359 -72.19 -15.06 32.89
N SER A 360 -73.42 -15.33 32.48
CA SER A 360 -74.60 -14.60 32.95
C SER A 360 -74.91 -14.83 34.44
N VAL A 361 -74.24 -15.81 35.08
CA VAL A 361 -74.37 -16.11 36.51
C VAL A 361 -73.20 -15.49 37.29
N PRO A 362 -73.45 -14.56 38.23
CA PRO A 362 -72.42 -14.02 39.10
C PRO A 362 -72.02 -15.07 40.16
N ALA A 363 -70.95 -15.80 39.92
CA ALA A 363 -70.37 -16.76 40.85
C ALA A 363 -68.84 -16.62 40.91
N THR A 364 -68.26 -16.83 42.10
CA THR A 364 -66.82 -16.91 42.35
C THR A 364 -66.52 -18.19 43.13
N PRO A 365 -65.88 -19.21 42.52
CA PRO A 365 -65.37 -19.26 41.14
C PRO A 365 -66.49 -19.19 40.09
N LYS A 366 -66.14 -18.78 38.86
CA LYS A 366 -67.11 -18.70 37.76
C LYS A 366 -67.69 -20.09 37.50
N ALA A 367 -69.01 -20.20 37.66
CA ALA A 367 -69.76 -21.44 37.47
C ALA A 367 -70.90 -21.22 36.46
N VAL A 368 -71.10 -22.20 35.58
CA VAL A 368 -72.13 -22.20 34.52
C VAL A 368 -72.74 -23.60 34.50
N ALA A 369 -74.07 -23.69 34.50
CA ALA A 369 -74.74 -24.99 34.39
C ALA A 369 -74.53 -25.59 32.98
N PRO A 370 -74.48 -26.93 32.83
CA PRO A 370 -74.40 -27.56 31.52
C PRO A 370 -75.47 -27.02 30.56
N GLY A 371 -75.08 -26.67 29.34
CA GLY A 371 -75.97 -26.14 28.30
C GLY A 371 -76.18 -24.62 28.31
N LEU A 372 -75.71 -23.90 29.33
CA LEU A 372 -75.71 -22.43 29.33
C LEU A 372 -74.46 -21.86 28.61
N PRO A 373 -74.58 -20.72 27.93
CA PRO A 373 -73.48 -20.12 27.19
C PRO A 373 -72.40 -19.51 28.11
N VAL A 374 -71.14 -19.62 27.67
CA VAL A 374 -69.99 -18.91 28.25
C VAL A 374 -69.37 -18.04 27.17
N THR A 375 -69.16 -16.77 27.47
CA THR A 375 -68.44 -15.86 26.56
C THR A 375 -66.96 -15.87 26.94
N LEU A 376 -66.10 -16.18 25.98
CA LEU A 376 -64.65 -16.14 26.16
C LEU A 376 -64.10 -14.90 25.48
N ALA A 377 -63.21 -14.18 26.17
CA ALA A 377 -62.44 -13.10 25.59
C ALA A 377 -60.94 -13.37 25.79
N THR A 378 -60.18 -13.30 24.70
CA THR A 378 -58.73 -13.53 24.67
C THR A 378 -57.99 -12.31 24.15
N THR A 379 -56.81 -12.05 24.71
CA THR A 379 -55.90 -11.03 24.20
C THR A 379 -54.58 -11.70 23.83
N ILE A 380 -54.20 -11.60 22.56
CA ILE A 380 -52.90 -12.08 22.06
C ILE A 380 -52.05 -10.86 21.69
N LYS A 381 -50.82 -10.85 22.18
CA LYS A 381 -49.83 -9.82 21.90
C LYS A 381 -48.69 -10.40 21.07
N ASN A 382 -48.32 -9.72 19.99
CA ASN A 382 -47.02 -9.97 19.36
C ASN A 382 -45.95 -9.24 20.19
N GLN A 383 -45.07 -9.99 20.85
CA GLN A 383 -44.06 -9.50 21.77
C GLN A 383 -42.71 -9.19 21.11
N ALA A 384 -42.53 -9.57 19.84
CA ALA A 384 -41.28 -9.34 19.14
C ALA A 384 -41.01 -7.82 18.95
N ALA A 385 -39.80 -7.40 19.33
CA ALA A 385 -39.41 -5.99 19.43
C ALA A 385 -39.47 -5.18 18.12
N ALA A 386 -39.51 -5.86 16.95
CA ALA A 386 -39.60 -5.24 15.63
C ALA A 386 -40.31 -6.13 14.60
N ALA A 387 -41.21 -7.03 15.03
CA ALA A 387 -41.91 -7.88 14.08
C ALA A 387 -42.83 -7.04 13.19
N GLY A 388 -42.75 -7.28 11.87
CA GLY A 388 -43.84 -6.93 10.96
C GLY A 388 -45.14 -7.65 11.34
N PRO A 389 -46.20 -7.55 10.51
CA PRO A 389 -47.45 -8.25 10.77
C PRO A 389 -47.19 -9.74 11.03
N ALA A 390 -47.67 -10.26 12.15
CA ALA A 390 -47.62 -11.70 12.38
C ALA A 390 -48.52 -12.38 11.32
N PRO A 391 -48.08 -13.49 10.70
CA PRO A 391 -48.95 -14.30 9.86
C PRO A 391 -50.23 -14.72 10.62
N PRO A 392 -51.33 -15.07 9.92
CA PRO A 392 -52.51 -15.62 10.55
C PRO A 392 -52.15 -16.78 11.49
N ALA A 393 -52.57 -16.70 12.74
CA ALA A 393 -52.35 -17.72 13.73
C ALA A 393 -53.67 -18.44 14.05
N VAL A 394 -53.59 -19.75 14.29
CA VAL A 394 -54.74 -20.53 14.75
C VAL A 394 -54.75 -20.52 16.28
N LEU A 395 -55.80 -19.95 16.86
CA LEU A 395 -56.09 -20.07 18.28
C LEU A 395 -57.04 -21.25 18.50
N ARG A 396 -56.66 -22.15 19.42
CA ARG A 396 -57.53 -23.23 19.89
C ARG A 396 -57.77 -23.05 21.38
N LEU A 397 -59.03 -23.10 21.77
CA LEU A 397 -59.46 -23.07 23.17
C LEU A 397 -59.92 -24.47 23.58
N TYR A 398 -59.34 -24.95 24.67
CA TYR A 398 -59.58 -26.27 25.22
C TYR A 398 -60.29 -26.14 26.56
N LEU A 399 -61.25 -27.04 26.79
CA LEU A 399 -61.84 -27.26 28.10
C LEU A 399 -61.07 -28.38 28.77
N SER A 400 -60.43 -28.07 29.89
CA SER A 400 -59.62 -28.99 30.69
C SER A 400 -60.18 -29.14 32.10
N THR A 401 -59.92 -30.28 32.73
CA THR A 401 -60.14 -30.50 34.16
C THR A 401 -58.97 -30.10 35.03
N ASP A 402 -57.81 -29.78 34.43
CA ASP A 402 -56.63 -29.29 35.14
C ASP A 402 -55.96 -28.12 34.38
N ALA A 403 -54.70 -27.83 34.71
CA ALA A 403 -53.94 -26.71 34.16
C ALA A 403 -52.91 -27.15 33.09
N VAL A 404 -52.92 -28.41 32.68
CA VAL A 404 -51.98 -29.01 31.73
C VAL A 404 -52.73 -29.32 30.45
N LEU A 405 -52.21 -28.84 29.31
CA LEU A 405 -52.76 -29.21 28.01
C LEU A 405 -52.35 -30.65 27.66
N ASP A 406 -53.30 -31.58 27.66
CA ASP A 406 -53.06 -32.99 27.36
C ASP A 406 -54.15 -33.66 26.50
N GLY A 407 -54.04 -34.98 26.29
CA GLY A 407 -54.96 -35.73 25.43
C GLY A 407 -56.38 -35.90 25.99
N SER A 408 -56.62 -35.54 27.24
CA SER A 408 -57.95 -35.57 27.87
C SER A 408 -58.76 -34.30 27.62
N ASP A 409 -58.13 -33.25 27.12
CA ASP A 409 -58.75 -31.94 26.91
C ASP A 409 -59.63 -31.89 25.66
N VAL A 410 -60.79 -31.25 25.82
CA VAL A 410 -61.77 -31.15 24.73
C VAL A 410 -61.63 -29.82 24.01
N THR A 411 -61.28 -29.87 22.71
CA THR A 411 -61.30 -28.66 21.86
C THR A 411 -62.74 -28.16 21.73
N ARG A 412 -63.01 -26.93 22.16
CA ARG A 412 -64.36 -26.36 22.11
C ARG A 412 -64.52 -25.32 21.01
N VAL A 413 -63.46 -24.55 20.71
CA VAL A 413 -63.51 -23.52 19.67
C VAL A 413 -62.17 -23.36 18.98
N THR A 414 -62.20 -23.23 17.65
CA THR A 414 -61.04 -22.91 16.81
C THR A 414 -61.29 -21.62 16.07
N TRP A 415 -60.33 -20.70 16.10
CA TRP A 415 -60.38 -19.43 15.37
C TRP A 415 -59.07 -19.18 14.65
N THR A 416 -59.14 -18.60 13.45
CA THR A 416 -57.99 -18.04 12.74
C THR A 416 -57.95 -16.53 12.95
N SER A 417 -56.85 -16.00 13.46
CA SER A 417 -56.64 -14.56 13.57
C SER A 417 -56.37 -13.94 12.19
N ALA A 418 -56.78 -12.69 11.98
CA ALA A 418 -56.25 -11.88 10.89
C ALA A 418 -54.77 -11.50 11.16
N PRO A 419 -54.01 -10.97 10.20
CA PRO A 419 -52.63 -10.49 10.44
C PRO A 419 -52.58 -9.22 11.33
N SER A 420 -51.85 -9.21 12.46
CA SER A 420 -51.69 -8.03 13.37
C SER A 420 -50.29 -7.48 13.38
N PRO A 421 -50.15 -6.16 13.55
CA PRO A 421 -48.91 -5.55 14.01
C PRO A 421 -48.74 -5.48 15.55
N ALA A 422 -49.78 -5.51 16.39
CA ALA A 422 -49.60 -5.10 17.81
C ALA A 422 -50.41 -5.86 18.88
N SER A 423 -51.66 -6.24 18.62
CA SER A 423 -52.50 -7.03 19.54
C SER A 423 -53.87 -7.23 18.93
N PHE A 424 -54.51 -8.36 19.21
CA PHE A 424 -55.93 -8.52 18.92
C PHE A 424 -56.71 -9.01 20.12
N ARG A 425 -57.91 -8.46 20.26
CA ARG A 425 -58.91 -8.85 21.23
C ARG A 425 -60.09 -9.45 20.48
N ARG A 426 -60.53 -10.63 20.90
CA ARG A 426 -61.82 -11.21 20.52
C ARG A 426 -62.51 -11.72 21.76
#